data_AF-A0A137NYF2-F1
#
_entry.id   AF-A0A137NYF2-F1
#
_cell.length_a   1.000
_cell.length_b   1.000
_cell.length_c   1.000
_cell.angle_alpha   90.00
_cell.angle_beta   90.00
_cell.angle_gamma   90.00
#
_symmetry.space_group_name_H-M   'P 1'
#
loop_
_entity.id
_entity.type
_entity.pdbx_description
1 polymer ?
#
loop_
_entity_poly.entity_id
_entity_poly.type
_entity_poly.pdbx_seq_one_letter_code
_entity_poly.pdbx_strand_id
1 'polypeptide(L)'
;MIFTPDANIAMFFGINTGFFILGILFYIIGLAGPLLSVRSLLYLFTVTSFWGTVFFGYLLNGCATNSCQLKYHIVTMIIGNGGVGYFAILIMNTVLILERKWIYILCFIALPAILAIEAWYICHVIELAGIKTRVNLHTLNLVCMILTSVNDSIANLICLWRFSKYKHIAGLKNVLKQYVSGVIFSLLADVALVIVHIVLDLHALIAAQFVVISLFINLNIEYFLLYQLRIIILGEIQFCNSAVFD
;
A
#
# COMPACT_ATOMS: atom_id res chain seq x y z
N MET A 1 0.31 -1.12 31.95
CA MET A 1 0.21 0.29 31.52
C MET A 1 -1.06 0.38 30.69
N ILE A 2 -2.10 1.07 31.17
CA ILE A 2 -3.37 1.16 30.45
C ILE A 2 -3.21 2.32 29.46
N PHE A 3 -2.99 2.00 28.19
CA PHE A 3 -2.94 3.00 27.13
C PHE A 3 -4.37 3.46 26.82
N THR A 4 -4.65 4.76 26.94
CA THR A 4 -5.93 5.32 26.51
C THR A 4 -6.02 5.28 24.97
N PRO A 5 -7.21 5.10 24.39
CA PRO A 5 -7.40 5.06 22.93
C PRO A 5 -6.78 6.27 22.21
N ASP A 6 -6.86 7.45 22.81
CA ASP A 6 -6.34 8.70 22.25
C ASP A 6 -4.81 8.75 22.20
N ALA A 7 -4.13 8.20 23.21
CA ALA A 7 -2.67 8.14 23.25
C ALA A 7 -2.12 7.20 22.16
N ASN A 8 -2.81 6.09 21.91
CA ASN A 8 -2.44 5.15 20.86
C ASN A 8 -2.62 5.76 19.47
N ILE A 9 -3.75 6.44 19.22
CA ILE A 9 -4.05 7.07 17.93
C ILE A 9 -3.04 8.18 17.59
N ALA A 10 -2.64 8.99 18.58
CA ALA A 10 -1.61 10.01 18.41
C ALA A 10 -0.22 9.40 18.10
N MET A 11 0.15 8.31 18.78
CA MET A 11 1.42 7.62 18.54
C MET A 11 1.49 7.07 17.11
N PHE A 12 0.45 6.38 16.63
CA PHE A 12 0.42 5.82 15.28
C PHE A 12 0.34 6.90 14.20
N PHE A 13 -0.33 8.03 14.48
CA PHE A 13 -0.31 9.19 13.60
C PHE A 13 1.11 9.75 13.46
N GLY A 14 1.86 9.84 14.56
CA GLY A 14 3.27 10.22 14.56
C GLY A 14 4.14 9.27 13.73
N ILE A 15 3.97 7.95 13.89
CA ILE A 15 4.69 6.93 13.11
C ILE A 15 4.42 7.09 11.61
N ASN A 16 3.15 7.19 11.21
CA ASN A 16 2.76 7.39 9.81
C ASN A 16 3.29 8.72 9.24
N THR A 17 3.32 9.78 10.05
CA THR A 17 3.94 11.06 9.66
C THR A 17 5.44 10.90 9.44
N GLY A 18 6.13 10.09 10.25
CA GLY A 18 7.53 9.73 10.01
C GLY A 18 7.75 9.03 8.66
N PHE A 19 6.92 8.04 8.32
CA PHE A 19 6.96 7.39 7.00
C PHE A 19 6.69 8.36 5.85
N PHE A 20 5.72 9.27 6.02
CA PHE A 20 5.44 10.31 5.05
C PHE A 20 6.65 11.22 4.82
N ILE A 21 7.30 11.71 5.88
CA ILE A 21 8.49 12.56 5.79
C ILE A 21 9.63 11.82 5.07
N LEU A 22 9.84 10.52 5.38
CA LEU A 22 10.82 9.70 4.65
C LEU A 22 10.47 9.58 3.16
N GLY A 23 9.19 9.40 2.82
CA GLY A 23 8.74 9.39 1.43
C GLY A 23 8.98 10.71 0.71
N ILE A 24 8.66 11.85 1.35
CA ILE A 24 8.98 13.17 0.81
C ILE A 24 10.49 13.34 0.60
N LEU A 25 11.31 12.87 1.55
CA LEU A 25 12.76 12.89 1.40
C LEU A 25 13.19 12.10 0.16
N PHE A 26 12.70 10.86 -0.01
CA PHE A 26 13.00 10.03 -1.18
C PHE A 26 12.59 10.68 -2.51
N TYR A 27 11.50 11.44 -2.51
CA TYR A 27 11.11 12.25 -3.67
C TYR A 27 12.12 13.38 -3.94
N ILE A 28 12.45 14.18 -2.93
CA ILE A 28 13.33 15.36 -3.06
C ILE A 28 14.74 14.95 -3.52
N ILE A 29 15.32 13.89 -2.95
CA ILE A 29 16.68 13.44 -3.29
C ILE A 29 16.73 12.61 -4.59
N GLY A 30 15.61 12.49 -5.32
CA GLY A 30 15.55 11.80 -6.60
C GLY A 30 15.61 10.27 -6.51
N LEU A 31 15.49 9.68 -5.32
CA LEU A 31 15.33 8.23 -5.19
C LEU A 31 13.99 7.77 -5.78
N ALA A 32 12.98 8.65 -5.76
CA ALA A 32 11.74 8.44 -6.49
C ALA A 32 11.90 8.54 -8.04
N GLY A 33 13.13 8.57 -8.58
CA GLY A 33 13.39 8.84 -10.00
C GLY A 33 13.50 10.33 -10.31
N PRO A 34 13.64 10.70 -11.59
CA PRO A 34 13.82 12.10 -11.99
C PRO A 34 12.67 12.97 -11.48
N LEU A 35 13.01 14.12 -10.88
CA LEU A 35 12.03 15.09 -10.40
C LEU A 35 11.06 15.46 -11.53
N LEU A 36 9.78 15.58 -11.18
CA LEU A 36 8.67 15.89 -12.11
C LEU A 36 8.40 14.82 -13.19
N SER A 37 9.09 13.67 -13.17
CA SER A 37 8.68 12.54 -14.00
C SER A 37 7.31 12.02 -13.54
N VAL A 38 6.52 11.48 -14.47
CA VAL A 38 5.20 10.85 -14.19
C VAL A 38 5.29 9.90 -13.00
N ARG A 39 6.38 9.14 -12.93
CA ARG A 39 6.62 8.18 -11.86
C ARG A 39 6.87 8.83 -10.50
N SER A 40 7.75 9.83 -10.44
CA SER A 40 8.02 10.57 -9.20
C SER A 40 6.77 11.29 -8.68
N LEU A 41 5.92 11.79 -9.58
CA LEU A 41 4.65 12.43 -9.24
C LEU A 41 3.62 11.41 -8.74
N LEU A 42 3.54 10.23 -9.35
CA LEU A 42 2.69 9.13 -8.86
C LEU A 42 3.13 8.66 -7.46
N TYR A 43 4.43 8.56 -7.22
CA TYR A 43 4.96 8.25 -5.89
C TYR A 43 4.53 9.30 -4.86
N LEU A 44 4.78 10.59 -5.15
CA LEU A 44 4.41 11.70 -4.27
C LEU A 44 2.90 11.73 -4.00
N PHE A 45 2.09 11.53 -5.03
CA PHE A 45 0.63 11.46 -4.92
C PHE A 45 0.19 10.30 -4.01
N THR A 46 0.78 9.11 -4.19
CA THR A 46 0.45 7.92 -3.37
C THR A 46 0.82 8.14 -1.91
N VAL A 47 2.03 8.61 -1.63
CA VAL A 47 2.53 8.89 -0.27
C VAL A 47 1.70 9.98 0.41
N THR A 48 1.30 11.02 -0.32
CA THR A 48 0.42 12.10 0.20
C THR A 48 -0.98 11.57 0.49
N SER A 49 -1.50 10.67 -0.34
CA SER A 49 -2.81 10.05 -0.15
C SER A 49 -2.83 9.15 1.09
N PHE A 50 -1.79 8.35 1.29
CA PHE A 50 -1.63 7.54 2.51
C PHE A 50 -1.57 8.42 3.76
N TRP A 51 -0.74 9.47 3.75
CA TRP A 51 -0.66 10.39 4.89
C TRP A 51 -1.99 11.12 5.15
N GLY A 52 -2.66 11.61 4.10
CA GLY A 52 -3.95 12.27 4.24
C GLY A 52 -5.01 11.34 4.82
N THR A 53 -5.03 10.07 4.43
CA THR A 53 -5.92 9.04 5.01
C THR A 53 -5.72 8.93 6.52
N VAL A 54 -4.46 8.92 6.97
CA VAL A 54 -4.12 8.84 8.40
C VAL A 54 -4.43 10.14 9.13
N PHE A 55 -4.18 11.29 8.51
CA PHE A 55 -4.47 12.61 9.08
C PHE A 55 -5.97 12.83 9.30
N PHE A 56 -6.79 12.56 8.29
CA PHE A 56 -8.25 12.70 8.43
C PHE A 56 -8.86 11.60 9.32
N GLY A 57 -8.27 10.40 9.36
CA GLY A 57 -8.61 9.38 10.37
C GLY A 57 -8.31 9.82 11.80
N TYR A 58 -7.19 10.51 12.03
CA TYR A 58 -6.85 11.12 13.32
C TYR A 58 -7.85 12.21 13.71
N LEU A 59 -8.18 13.12 12.78
CA LEU A 59 -9.17 14.18 13.03
C LEU A 59 -10.58 13.64 13.31
N LEU A 60 -10.96 12.53 12.66
CA LEU A 60 -12.23 11.85 12.92
C LEU A 60 -12.36 11.40 14.38
N ASN A 61 -11.28 10.90 14.99
CA ASN A 61 -11.27 10.52 16.40
C ASN A 61 -11.39 11.73 17.35
N GLY A 62 -10.91 12.91 16.93
CA GLY A 62 -11.03 14.16 17.71
C GLY A 62 -12.40 14.85 17.61
N CYS A 63 -13.32 14.37 16.77
CA CYS A 63 -14.64 14.96 16.61
C CYS A 63 -15.62 14.52 17.71
N ALA A 64 -16.25 15.50 18.37
CA ALA A 64 -17.28 15.27 19.38
C ALA A 64 -18.71 15.05 18.82
N THR A 65 -18.94 15.29 17.51
CA THR A 65 -20.29 15.17 16.90
C THR A 65 -20.27 14.29 15.65
N ASN A 66 -21.36 13.55 15.42
CA ASN A 66 -21.51 12.70 14.24
C ASN A 66 -21.43 13.50 12.92
N SER A 67 -21.91 14.75 12.93
CA SER A 67 -21.81 15.63 11.75
C SER A 67 -20.35 15.99 11.41
N CYS A 68 -19.50 16.20 12.43
CA CYS A 68 -18.06 16.41 12.27
C CYS A 68 -17.37 15.13 11.78
N GLN A 69 -17.68 13.98 12.39
CA GLN A 69 -17.13 12.69 12.00
C GLN A 69 -17.46 12.33 10.55
N LEU A 70 -18.71 12.58 10.12
CA LEU A 70 -19.15 12.33 8.75
C LEU A 70 -18.35 13.13 7.71
N LYS A 71 -18.04 14.41 7.98
CA LYS A 71 -17.25 15.25 7.07
C LYS A 71 -15.85 14.68 6.88
N TYR A 72 -15.14 14.36 7.96
CA TYR A 72 -13.79 13.81 7.85
C TYR A 72 -13.81 12.40 7.27
N HIS A 73 -14.82 11.59 7.55
CA HIS A 73 -14.94 10.25 6.95
C HIS A 73 -15.09 10.31 5.43
N ILE A 74 -15.91 11.23 4.89
CA ILE A 74 -16.03 11.45 3.45
C ILE A 74 -14.69 11.88 2.84
N VAL A 75 -13.96 12.78 3.51
CA VAL A 75 -12.64 13.22 3.03
C VAL A 75 -11.63 12.07 3.07
N THR A 76 -11.63 11.26 4.13
CA THR A 76 -10.81 10.04 4.23
C THR A 76 -11.13 9.06 3.10
N MET A 77 -12.40 8.86 2.73
CA MET A 77 -12.76 8.02 1.58
C MET A 77 -12.21 8.55 0.25
N ILE A 78 -12.35 9.86 0.00
CA ILE A 78 -11.86 10.49 -1.24
C ILE A 78 -10.34 10.37 -1.34
N ILE A 79 -9.64 10.68 -0.25
CA ILE A 79 -8.17 10.67 -0.23
C ILE A 79 -7.63 9.23 -0.20
N GLY A 80 -8.30 8.31 0.50
CA GLY A 80 -7.95 6.89 0.54
C GLY A 80 -7.97 6.23 -0.83
N ASN A 81 -8.88 6.66 -1.71
CA ASN A 81 -8.88 6.24 -3.11
C ASN A 81 -7.62 6.68 -3.88
N GLY A 82 -6.88 7.67 -3.39
CA GLY A 82 -5.54 8.00 -3.91
C GLY A 82 -4.52 6.87 -3.74
N GLY A 83 -4.83 5.86 -2.93
CA GLY A 83 -4.10 4.58 -2.88
C GLY A 83 -4.09 3.81 -4.20
N VAL A 84 -4.94 4.13 -5.18
CA VAL A 84 -4.85 3.59 -6.56
C VAL A 84 -3.49 3.89 -7.20
N GLY A 85 -2.79 4.95 -6.77
CA GLY A 85 -1.43 5.25 -7.23
C GLY A 85 -0.43 4.11 -7.01
N TYR A 86 -0.60 3.33 -5.94
CA TYR A 86 0.19 2.12 -5.69
C TYR A 86 0.04 1.08 -6.81
N PHE A 87 -1.20 0.77 -7.22
CA PHE A 87 -1.45 -0.14 -8.35
C PHE A 87 -0.95 0.41 -9.69
N ALA A 88 -1.04 1.72 -9.90
CA ALA A 88 -0.49 2.35 -11.10
C ALA A 88 1.04 2.18 -11.18
N ILE A 89 1.74 2.29 -10.06
CA ILE A 89 3.18 2.05 -9.95
C ILE A 89 3.51 0.58 -10.25
N LEU A 90 2.76 -0.36 -9.67
CA LEU A 90 2.92 -1.79 -9.93
C LEU A 90 2.75 -2.11 -11.42
N ILE A 91 1.71 -1.58 -12.06
CA ILE A 91 1.47 -1.75 -13.49
C ILE A 91 2.60 -1.14 -14.31
N MET A 92 3.02 0.10 -14.02
CA MET A 92 4.12 0.76 -14.73
C MET A 92 5.44 -0.02 -14.65
N ASN A 93 5.69 -0.69 -13.52
CA ASN A 93 6.91 -1.47 -13.32
C ASN A 93 6.85 -2.87 -13.92
N THR A 94 5.66 -3.37 -14.28
CA THR A 94 5.47 -4.72 -14.83
C THR A 94 5.07 -4.73 -16.30
N VAL A 95 4.41 -3.67 -16.78
CA VAL A 95 4.04 -3.50 -18.19
C VAL A 95 5.32 -3.48 -19.03
N LEU A 96 5.31 -4.20 -20.15
CA LEU A 96 6.47 -4.54 -21.02
C LEU A 96 7.29 -5.77 -20.59
N ILE A 97 7.23 -6.21 -19.34
CA ILE A 97 7.96 -7.42 -18.89
C ILE A 97 7.00 -8.61 -18.77
N LEU A 98 5.80 -8.37 -18.25
CA LEU A 98 4.78 -9.40 -18.06
C LEU A 98 3.88 -9.55 -19.28
N GLU A 99 3.46 -10.80 -19.55
CA GLU A 99 2.39 -11.07 -20.50
C GLU A 99 1.08 -10.41 -20.02
N ARG A 100 0.24 -9.92 -20.94
CA ARG A 100 -1.02 -9.21 -20.62
C ARG A 100 -1.92 -9.95 -19.63
N LYS A 101 -1.98 -11.29 -19.73
CA LYS A 101 -2.78 -12.12 -18.81
C LYS A 101 -2.38 -11.95 -17.35
N TRP A 102 -1.09 -11.76 -17.05
CA TRP A 102 -0.60 -11.56 -15.69
C TRP A 102 -0.91 -10.17 -15.17
N ILE A 103 -0.93 -9.17 -16.06
CA ILE A 103 -1.37 -7.81 -15.70
C ILE A 103 -2.85 -7.84 -15.29
N TYR A 104 -3.71 -8.53 -16.04
CA TYR A 104 -5.11 -8.71 -15.64
C TYR A 104 -5.23 -9.44 -14.31
N ILE A 105 -4.47 -10.52 -14.09
CA ILE A 105 -4.46 -11.24 -12.82
C ILE A 105 -4.08 -10.32 -11.65
N LEU A 106 -3.05 -9.47 -11.79
CA LEU A 106 -2.66 -8.50 -10.77
C LEU A 106 -3.81 -7.53 -10.44
N CYS A 107 -4.55 -7.04 -11.45
CA CYS A 107 -5.73 -6.21 -11.22
C CYS A 107 -6.87 -6.97 -10.52
N PHE A 108 -7.09 -8.24 -10.86
CA PHE A 108 -8.16 -9.05 -10.26
C PHE A 108 -7.89 -9.40 -8.80
N ILE A 109 -6.63 -9.61 -8.41
CA ILE A 109 -6.25 -9.95 -7.03
C ILE A 109 -6.52 -8.79 -6.05
N ALA A 110 -6.51 -7.55 -6.54
CA ALA A 110 -6.82 -6.37 -5.75
C ALA A 110 -8.31 -6.22 -5.41
N LEU A 111 -9.21 -6.77 -6.24
CA LEU A 111 -10.66 -6.54 -6.13
C LEU A 111 -11.25 -6.96 -4.77
N PRO A 112 -10.94 -8.13 -4.20
CA PRO A 112 -11.47 -8.52 -2.88
C PRO A 112 -11.09 -7.52 -1.78
N ALA A 113 -9.86 -7.02 -1.78
CA ALA A 113 -9.41 -6.02 -0.79
C ALA A 113 -10.15 -4.69 -0.97
N ILE A 114 -10.25 -4.20 -2.21
CA ILE A 114 -10.98 -2.96 -2.54
C ILE A 114 -12.44 -3.06 -2.11
N LEU A 115 -13.13 -4.15 -2.47
CA LEU A 115 -14.54 -4.35 -2.12
C LEU A 115 -14.76 -4.42 -0.61
N ALA A 116 -13.84 -5.04 0.15
CA ALA A 116 -13.92 -5.09 1.60
C ALA A 116 -13.76 -3.70 2.23
N ILE A 117 -12.78 -2.92 1.78
CA ILE A 117 -12.53 -1.55 2.25
C ILE A 117 -13.74 -0.65 1.96
N GLU A 118 -14.28 -0.69 0.75
CA GLU A 118 -15.47 0.09 0.37
C GLU A 118 -16.71 -0.33 1.19
N ALA A 119 -16.91 -1.64 1.40
CA ALA A 119 -17.98 -2.13 2.25
C ALA A 119 -17.85 -1.61 3.70
N TRP A 120 -16.62 -1.57 4.24
CA TRP A 120 -16.36 -1.02 5.57
C TRP A 120 -16.71 0.47 5.64
N TYR A 121 -16.25 1.25 4.66
CA TYR A 121 -16.53 2.68 4.59
C TYR A 121 -18.05 2.96 4.53
N ILE A 122 -18.77 2.25 3.66
CA ILE A 122 -20.22 2.39 3.49
C ILE A 122 -20.95 2.05 4.79
N CYS A 123 -20.61 0.92 5.44
CA CYS A 123 -21.25 0.52 6.69
C CYS A 123 -21.02 1.57 7.80
N HIS A 124 -19.80 2.10 7.91
CA HIS A 124 -19.48 3.13 8.90
C HIS A 124 -20.25 4.44 8.64
N VAL A 125 -20.39 4.87 7.37
CA VAL A 125 -21.22 6.04 7.01
C VAL A 125 -22.68 5.83 7.42
N ILE A 126 -23.24 4.66 7.15
CA ILE A 126 -24.63 4.33 7.47
C ILE A 126 -24.87 4.40 8.99
N GLU A 127 -23.92 3.91 9.79
CA GLU A 127 -23.99 4.00 11.26
C GLU A 127 -23.86 5.44 11.76
N LEU A 128 -22.95 6.24 11.19
CA LEU A 128 -22.80 7.66 11.51
C LEU A 128 -24.05 8.48 11.17
N ALA A 129 -24.79 8.08 10.13
CA ALA A 129 -26.09 8.65 9.76
C ALA A 129 -27.25 8.18 10.66
N GLY A 130 -26.99 7.33 11.66
CA GLY A 130 -27.97 6.85 12.64
C GLY A 130 -28.76 5.61 12.21
N ILE A 131 -28.40 4.98 11.09
CA ILE A 131 -29.04 3.76 10.61
C ILE A 131 -28.31 2.56 11.22
N LYS A 132 -29.02 1.76 12.03
CA LYS A 132 -28.45 0.56 12.65
C LYS A 132 -28.15 -0.51 11.59
N THR A 133 -26.90 -0.94 11.50
CA THR A 133 -26.51 -2.11 10.71
C THR A 133 -26.41 -3.34 11.61
N ARG A 134 -26.48 -4.55 11.02
CA ARG A 134 -26.14 -5.80 11.72
C ARG A 134 -24.67 -6.19 11.51
N VAL A 135 -23.90 -5.35 10.84
CA VAL A 135 -22.53 -5.64 10.44
C VAL A 135 -21.61 -5.34 11.61
N ASN A 136 -20.78 -6.29 12.00
CA ASN A 136 -19.74 -6.04 12.98
C ASN A 136 -18.58 -5.31 12.30
N LEU A 137 -18.49 -3.98 12.49
CA LEU A 137 -17.43 -3.16 11.89
C LEU A 137 -16.02 -3.59 12.29
N HIS A 138 -15.84 -4.13 13.49
CA HIS A 138 -14.55 -4.66 13.94
C HIS A 138 -14.16 -5.92 13.14
N THR A 139 -15.08 -6.87 12.99
CA THR A 139 -14.84 -8.07 12.15
C THR A 139 -14.61 -7.71 10.70
N LEU A 140 -15.38 -6.77 10.15
CA LEU A 140 -15.22 -6.31 8.78
C LEU A 140 -13.85 -5.65 8.57
N ASN A 141 -13.40 -4.82 9.53
CA ASN A 141 -12.07 -4.23 9.50
C ASN A 141 -10.96 -5.29 9.51
N LEU A 142 -11.08 -6.33 10.35
CA LEU A 142 -10.11 -7.44 10.38
C LEU A 142 -10.03 -8.16 9.03
N VAL A 143 -11.18 -8.40 8.38
CA VAL A 143 -11.24 -8.97 7.03
C VAL A 143 -10.54 -8.06 6.01
N CYS A 144 -10.75 -6.74 6.09
CA CYS A 144 -10.06 -5.77 5.23
C CYS A 144 -8.54 -5.84 5.38
N MET A 145 -8.04 -5.87 6.62
CA MET A 145 -6.61 -5.95 6.91
C MET A 145 -5.99 -7.21 6.32
N ILE A 146 -6.63 -8.37 6.53
CA ILE A 146 -6.15 -9.66 6.03
C ILE A 146 -6.15 -9.66 4.51
N LEU A 147 -7.25 -9.24 3.87
CA LEU A 147 -7.34 -9.23 2.40
C LEU A 147 -6.33 -8.28 1.76
N THR A 148 -6.08 -7.12 2.36
CA THR A 148 -5.08 -6.15 1.87
C THR A 148 -3.66 -6.75 1.96
N SER A 149 -3.30 -7.31 3.12
CA SER A 149 -1.99 -7.94 3.34
C SER A 149 -1.75 -9.12 2.40
N VAL A 150 -2.79 -9.95 2.19
CA VAL A 150 -2.75 -11.10 1.28
C VAL A 150 -2.62 -10.64 -0.17
N ASN A 151 -3.36 -9.61 -0.59
CA ASN A 151 -3.26 -9.03 -1.93
C ASN A 151 -1.82 -8.61 -2.25
N ASP A 152 -1.22 -7.79 -1.40
CA ASP A 152 0.13 -7.25 -1.63
C ASP A 152 1.17 -8.37 -1.69
N SER A 153 1.04 -9.36 -0.81
CA SER A 153 1.90 -10.54 -0.79
C SER A 153 1.77 -11.37 -2.07
N ILE A 154 0.55 -11.65 -2.52
CA ILE A 154 0.31 -12.42 -3.76
C ILE A 154 0.82 -11.64 -4.98
N ALA A 155 0.55 -10.34 -5.07
CA ALA A 155 1.01 -9.50 -6.17
C ALA A 155 2.55 -9.52 -6.29
N ASN A 156 3.23 -9.38 -5.15
CA ASN A 156 4.68 -9.45 -5.08
C ASN A 156 5.25 -10.84 -5.41
N LEU A 157 4.60 -11.92 -4.95
CA LEU A 157 4.99 -13.30 -5.28
C LEU A 157 4.83 -13.60 -6.78
N ILE A 158 3.77 -13.11 -7.41
CA ILE A 158 3.58 -13.22 -8.87
C ILE A 158 4.70 -12.49 -9.60
N CYS A 159 4.98 -11.25 -9.20
CA CYS A 159 6.07 -10.47 -9.79
C CYS A 159 7.42 -11.18 -9.64
N LEU A 160 7.74 -11.69 -8.44
CA LEU A 160 8.95 -12.46 -8.16
C LEU A 160 9.06 -13.69 -9.06
N TRP A 161 8.01 -14.52 -9.13
CA TRP A 161 8.01 -15.75 -9.92
C TRP A 161 8.22 -15.45 -11.40
N ARG A 162 7.58 -14.39 -11.91
CA ARG A 162 7.70 -13.99 -13.32
C ARG A 162 9.08 -13.39 -13.63
N PHE A 163 9.60 -12.54 -12.75
CA PHE A 163 10.90 -11.89 -12.95
C PHE A 163 12.07 -12.88 -12.76
N SER A 164 11.87 -13.93 -11.97
CA SER A 164 12.85 -15.03 -11.79
C SER A 164 13.18 -15.77 -13.09
N LYS A 165 12.37 -15.65 -14.14
CA LYS A 165 12.70 -16.18 -15.47
C LYS A 165 13.96 -15.53 -16.06
N TYR A 166 14.22 -14.28 -15.68
CA TYR A 166 15.35 -13.49 -16.17
C TYR A 166 16.60 -13.61 -15.27
N LYS A 167 16.62 -14.52 -14.28
CA LYS A 167 17.70 -14.65 -13.28
C LYS A 167 19.11 -14.87 -13.83
N HIS A 168 19.22 -15.16 -15.14
CA HIS A 168 20.49 -15.33 -15.85
C HIS A 168 21.14 -13.99 -16.23
N ILE A 169 20.38 -12.89 -16.27
CA ILE A 169 20.91 -11.54 -16.55
C ILE A 169 21.86 -11.10 -15.42
N ALA A 170 23.01 -10.53 -15.79
CA ALA A 170 24.01 -10.05 -14.85
C ALA A 170 23.41 -8.99 -13.90
N GLY A 171 23.77 -9.05 -12.61
CA GLY A 171 23.25 -8.13 -11.58
C GLY A 171 21.82 -8.43 -11.10
N LEU A 172 20.95 -9.03 -11.93
CA LEU A 172 19.55 -9.30 -11.57
C LEU A 172 19.40 -10.25 -10.38
N LYS A 173 20.29 -11.23 -10.26
CA LYS A 173 20.26 -12.23 -9.16
C LYS A 173 20.35 -11.59 -7.78
N ASN A 174 21.14 -10.52 -7.62
CA ASN A 174 21.30 -9.84 -6.33
C ASN A 174 20.06 -9.00 -6.00
N VAL A 175 19.52 -8.29 -7.00
CA VAL A 175 18.28 -7.51 -6.83
C VAL A 175 17.09 -8.42 -6.55
N LEU A 176 17.00 -9.58 -7.21
CA LEU A 176 15.96 -10.58 -6.92
C LEU A 176 16.04 -11.09 -5.47
N LYS A 177 17.25 -11.32 -4.93
CA LYS A 177 17.41 -11.69 -3.52
C LYS A 177 16.92 -10.59 -2.58
N GLN A 178 17.27 -9.33 -2.85
CA GLN A 178 16.79 -8.20 -2.07
C GLN A 178 15.27 -8.08 -2.15
N TYR A 179 14.69 -8.30 -3.33
CA TYR A 179 13.24 -8.32 -3.52
C TYR A 179 12.57 -9.42 -2.70
N VAL A 180 13.09 -10.65 -2.73
CA VAL A 180 12.60 -11.76 -1.87
C VAL A 180 12.66 -11.39 -0.39
N SER A 181 13.79 -10.86 0.08
CA SER A 181 13.96 -10.44 1.47
C SER A 181 12.97 -9.33 1.85
N GLY A 182 12.74 -8.36 0.96
CA GLY A 182 11.74 -7.31 1.15
C GLY A 182 10.33 -7.87 1.26
N VAL A 183 9.92 -8.76 0.35
CA VAL A 183 8.59 -9.39 0.36
C VAL A 183 8.36 -10.21 1.64
N ILE A 184 9.36 -10.98 2.08
CA ILE A 184 9.28 -11.74 3.34
C ILE A 184 9.17 -10.79 4.53
N PHE A 185 9.98 -9.73 4.56
CA PHE A 185 9.91 -8.73 5.62
C PHE A 185 8.53 -8.07 5.69
N SER A 186 7.96 -7.71 4.55
CA SER A 186 6.62 -7.11 4.47
C SER A 186 5.54 -8.05 4.99
N LEU A 187 5.54 -9.31 4.54
CA LEU A 187 4.60 -10.33 5.01
C LEU A 187 4.71 -10.55 6.53
N LEU A 188 5.93 -10.61 7.08
CA LEU A 188 6.14 -10.76 8.52
C LEU A 188 5.65 -9.52 9.30
N ALA A 189 5.86 -8.32 8.77
CA ALA A 189 5.34 -7.09 9.34
C ALA A 189 3.80 -7.10 9.36
N ASP A 190 3.16 -7.48 8.26
CA ASP A 190 1.70 -7.59 8.15
C ASP A 190 1.12 -8.58 9.15
N VAL A 191 1.71 -9.78 9.24
CA VAL A 191 1.31 -10.80 10.22
C VAL A 191 1.46 -10.28 11.65
N ALA A 192 2.57 -9.60 11.96
CA ALA A 192 2.78 -9.02 13.28
C ALA A 192 1.73 -7.94 13.59
N LEU A 193 1.40 -7.07 12.63
CA LEU A 193 0.39 -6.02 12.79
C LEU A 193 -1.01 -6.60 13.01
N VAL A 194 -1.38 -7.66 12.29
CA VAL A 194 -2.65 -8.38 12.49
C VAL A 194 -2.71 -9.03 13.87
N ILE A 195 -1.63 -9.70 14.31
CA ILE A 195 -1.56 -10.30 15.65
C ILE A 195 -1.70 -9.23 16.73
N VAL A 196 -1.00 -8.10 16.60
CA VAL A 196 -1.08 -6.98 17.54
C VAL A 196 -2.51 -6.44 17.62
N HIS A 197 -3.19 -6.29 16.47
CA HIS A 197 -4.59 -5.85 16.44
C HIS A 197 -5.51 -6.81 17.19
N ILE A 198 -5.36 -8.12 16.98
CA ILE A 198 -6.18 -9.16 17.63
C ILE A 198 -5.91 -9.23 19.14
N VAL A 199 -4.64 -9.25 19.53
CA VAL A 199 -4.24 -9.45 20.94
C VAL A 199 -4.57 -8.22 21.80
N LEU A 200 -4.42 -7.03 21.24
CA LEU A 200 -4.68 -5.77 21.96
C LEU A 200 -6.09 -5.23 21.77
N ASP A 201 -6.95 -5.94 21.02
CA ASP A 201 -8.33 -5.54 20.69
C ASP A 201 -8.45 -4.07 20.28
N LEU A 202 -7.59 -3.66 19.34
CA LEU A 202 -7.46 -2.24 18.99
C LEU A 202 -8.70 -1.74 18.26
N HIS A 203 -9.04 -0.48 18.50
CA HIS A 203 -10.13 0.21 17.81
C HIS A 203 -9.91 0.22 16.28
N ALA A 204 -10.99 0.13 15.49
CA ALA A 204 -10.91 0.02 14.03
C ALA A 204 -10.10 1.15 13.36
N LEU A 205 -10.17 2.37 13.91
CA LEU A 205 -9.38 3.50 13.41
C LEU A 205 -7.87 3.34 13.63
N ILE A 206 -7.45 2.73 14.76
CA ILE A 206 -6.04 2.40 15.01
C ILE A 206 -5.57 1.33 14.04
N ALA A 207 -6.41 0.31 13.84
CA ALA A 207 -6.13 -0.79 12.93
C ALA A 207 -6.02 -0.32 11.47
N ALA A 208 -6.83 0.65 11.04
CA ALA A 208 -6.69 1.29 9.72
C ALA A 208 -5.32 1.98 9.54
N GLN A 209 -4.75 2.56 10.61
CA GLN A 209 -3.40 3.16 10.53
C GLN A 209 -2.29 2.10 10.38
N PHE A 210 -2.49 0.86 10.85
CA PHE A 210 -1.56 -0.24 10.59
C PHE A 210 -1.54 -0.65 9.12
N VAL A 211 -2.72 -0.69 8.49
CA VAL A 211 -2.81 -0.96 7.04
C VAL A 211 -2.01 0.06 6.26
N VAL A 212 -2.08 1.34 6.63
CA VAL A 212 -1.30 2.38 5.94
C VAL A 212 0.21 2.19 6.12
N ILE A 213 0.68 1.79 7.31
CA ILE A 213 2.10 1.46 7.55
C ILE A 213 2.55 0.31 6.63
N SER A 214 1.76 -0.75 6.56
CA SER A 214 2.00 -1.88 5.65
C SER A 214 2.11 -1.42 4.19
N LEU A 215 1.15 -0.63 3.73
CA LEU A 215 1.12 -0.08 2.38
C LEU A 215 2.37 0.80 2.10
N PHE A 216 2.87 1.55 3.07
CA PHE A 216 4.13 2.28 2.92
C PHE A 216 5.33 1.36 2.73
N ILE A 217 5.42 0.26 3.48
CA ILE A 217 6.52 -0.71 3.35
C ILE A 217 6.46 -1.37 1.96
N ASN A 218 5.28 -1.88 1.56
CA ASN A 218 5.06 -2.49 0.24
C ASN A 218 5.33 -1.52 -0.91
N LEU A 219 4.85 -0.28 -0.81
CA LEU A 219 5.11 0.76 -1.80
C LEU A 219 6.62 0.95 -2.00
N ASN A 220 7.42 1.00 -0.93
CA ASN A 220 8.87 1.18 -1.08
C ASN A 220 9.57 -0.06 -1.67
N ILE A 221 9.16 -1.27 -1.31
CA ILE A 221 9.67 -2.52 -1.93
C ILE A 221 9.41 -2.50 -3.43
N GLU A 222 8.18 -2.24 -3.83
CA GLU A 222 7.79 -2.21 -5.25
C GLU A 222 8.38 -1.02 -5.98
N TYR A 223 8.48 0.13 -5.32
CA TYR A 223 9.04 1.30 -5.96
C TYR A 223 10.54 1.15 -6.20
N PHE A 224 11.31 0.68 -5.23
CA PHE A 224 12.77 0.62 -5.37
C PHE A 224 13.23 -0.67 -6.04
N LEU A 225 12.78 -1.82 -5.56
CA LEU A 225 13.34 -3.12 -5.99
C LEU A 225 12.71 -3.59 -7.30
N LEU A 226 11.38 -3.53 -7.44
CA LEU A 226 10.72 -3.93 -8.69
C LEU A 226 11.15 -3.04 -9.86
N TYR A 227 11.37 -1.74 -9.62
CA TYR A 227 11.89 -0.84 -10.64
C TYR A 227 13.32 -1.14 -11.06
N GLN A 228 14.21 -1.41 -10.10
CA GLN A 228 15.57 -1.82 -10.44
C GLN A 228 15.57 -3.10 -11.27
N LEU A 229 14.74 -4.08 -10.91
CA LEU A 229 14.53 -5.27 -11.73
C LEU A 229 14.05 -4.91 -13.14
N ARG A 230 13.10 -3.98 -13.26
CA ARG A 230 12.60 -3.51 -14.55
C ARG A 230 13.68 -2.90 -15.42
N ILE A 231 14.52 -2.01 -14.88
CA ILE A 231 15.60 -1.38 -15.66
C ILE A 231 16.55 -2.45 -16.20
N ILE A 232 16.99 -3.38 -15.35
CA ILE A 232 17.94 -4.42 -15.73
C ILE A 232 17.35 -5.30 -16.85
N ILE A 233 16.09 -5.73 -16.69
CA ILE A 233 15.43 -6.59 -17.69
C ILE A 233 15.21 -5.84 -19.01
N LEU A 234 14.70 -4.62 -18.97
CA LEU A 234 14.44 -3.84 -20.19
C LEU A 234 15.73 -3.42 -20.89
N GLY A 235 16.79 -3.11 -20.14
CA GLY A 235 18.10 -2.81 -20.70
C GLY A 235 18.67 -3.98 -21.49
N GLU A 236 18.56 -5.20 -20.95
CA GLU A 236 19.01 -6.41 -21.65
C GLU A 236 18.18 -6.70 -22.91
N ILE A 237 16.85 -6.54 -22.82
CA ILE A 237 15.95 -6.71 -23.98
C ILE A 237 16.30 -5.72 -25.09
N GLN A 238 16.56 -4.46 -24.74
CA GLN A 238 16.96 -3.43 -25.69
C GLN A 238 18.31 -3.76 -26.33
N PHE A 239 19.30 -4.16 -25.53
CA PHE A 239 20.62 -4.56 -26.02
C PHE A 239 20.55 -5.73 -27.01
N CYS A 240 19.81 -6.78 -26.66
CA CYS A 240 19.59 -7.93 -27.55
C CYS A 240 18.91 -7.52 -28.85
N ASN A 241 17.91 -6.63 -28.79
CA ASN A 241 17.20 -6.19 -29.98
C ASN A 241 18.08 -5.30 -30.88
N SER A 242 18.92 -4.43 -30.32
CA SER A 242 19.86 -3.63 -31.13
C SER A 242 20.94 -4.49 -31.80
N ALA A 243 21.44 -5.52 -31.11
CA ALA A 243 22.48 -6.40 -31.63
C ALA A 243 22.01 -7.34 -32.76
N VAL A 244 20.70 -7.43 -33.02
CA VAL A 244 20.12 -8.20 -34.13
C VAL A 244 20.00 -7.35 -35.41
N PHE A 245 20.12 -6.02 -35.31
CA PHE A 245 20.06 -5.09 -36.44
C PHE A 245 21.43 -4.56 -36.88
N ASP A 246 22.51 -5.03 -36.24
CA ASP A 246 23.91 -4.84 -36.66
C ASP A 246 24.45 -6.14 -37.28
#